data_AF-A0A371H3L0-F1
#
_entry.id   AF-A0A371H3L0-F1
#
_cell.length_a   1.000
_cell.length_b   1.000
_cell.length_c   1.000
_cell.angle_alpha   90.00
_cell.angle_beta   90.00
_cell.angle_gamma   90.00
#
_symmetry.space_group_name_H-M   'P 1'
#
loop_
_entity.id
_entity.type
_entity.pdbx_description
1 polymer ?
#
loop_
_entity_poly.entity_id
_entity_poly.type
_entity_poly.pdbx_seq_one_letter_code
_entity_poly.pdbx_strand_id
1 'polypeptide(L)'
;MTNPSKKDWSRLLEDALWAHGTAYRTSLGMSPYQIVFGKTYHLLRKFQLQELDELRLEAYKNSRIYKQKVKKLHDQQILRKDLQIGQKLIPGKLCSRWDGPFVITNIFPYGAVQLKDEQSNNTFQVNGHQIKPFYEGPAPII
;
A
#
# COMPACT_ATOMS: atom_id res chain seq x y z
N MET A 1 33.56 -11.77 42.72
CA MET A 1 32.20 -11.54 42.17
C MET A 1 31.75 -10.16 42.64
N THR A 2 31.86 -9.13 41.80
CA THR A 2 31.52 -7.74 42.17
C THR A 2 30.04 -7.45 41.92
N ASN A 3 29.41 -6.80 42.89
CA ASN A 3 27.98 -6.51 42.98
C ASN A 3 27.45 -5.66 41.79
N PRO A 4 26.35 -6.03 41.10
CA PRO A 4 25.86 -5.33 39.90
C PRO A 4 25.10 -4.01 40.17
N SER A 5 24.88 -3.64 41.44
CA SER A 5 24.00 -2.54 41.84
C SER A 5 24.73 -1.22 42.13
N LYS A 6 25.57 -0.74 41.20
CA LYS A 6 26.14 0.62 41.29
C LYS A 6 25.35 1.54 40.37
N LYS A 7 24.49 2.39 40.95
CA LYS A 7 23.76 3.44 40.22
C LYS A 7 24.77 4.34 39.51
N ASP A 8 24.75 4.26 38.18
CA ASP A 8 25.62 5.05 37.32
C ASP A 8 25.04 6.47 37.21
N TRP A 9 25.43 7.33 38.15
CA TRP A 9 24.96 8.72 38.27
C TRP A 9 25.26 9.57 37.03
N SER A 10 26.22 9.15 36.21
CA SER A 10 26.54 9.81 34.93
C SER A 10 25.32 9.93 34.02
N ARG A 11 24.46 8.90 33.99
CA ARG A 11 23.26 8.86 33.14
C ARG A 11 22.16 9.81 33.61
N LEU A 12 22.17 10.17 34.90
CA LEU A 12 21.18 11.05 35.52
C LEU A 12 21.61 12.53 35.44
N LEU A 13 22.88 12.80 35.16
CA LEU A 13 23.41 14.17 35.10
C LEU A 13 22.77 14.96 33.96
N GLU A 14 22.64 14.35 32.77
CA GLU A 14 21.99 14.97 31.61
C GLU A 14 20.53 15.32 31.88
N ASP A 15 19.76 14.36 32.44
CA ASP A 15 18.36 14.58 32.80
C ASP A 15 18.19 15.66 33.88
N ALA A 16 19.09 15.71 34.87
CA ALA A 16 19.07 16.70 35.95
C ALA A 16 19.39 18.12 35.44
N LEU A 17 20.40 18.25 34.58
CA LEU A 17 20.72 19.53 33.92
C LEU A 17 19.58 20.01 33.03
N TRP A 18 18.95 19.07 32.30
CA TRP A 18 17.78 19.34 31.48
C TRP A 18 16.58 19.84 32.29
N ALA A 19 16.27 19.15 33.39
CA ALA A 19 15.19 19.54 34.30
C ALA A 19 15.47 20.92 34.93
N HIS A 20 16.71 21.19 35.34
CA HIS A 20 17.10 22.49 35.87
C HIS A 20 16.92 23.62 34.84
N GLY A 21 17.30 23.40 33.58
CA GLY A 21 17.17 24.42 32.52
C GLY A 21 15.71 24.74 32.15
N THR A 22 14.82 23.76 32.24
CA THR A 22 13.44 23.86 31.72
C THR A 22 12.36 24.02 32.78
N ALA A 23 12.51 23.39 33.95
CA ALA A 23 11.48 23.34 34.99
C ALA A 23 11.75 24.27 36.19
N TYR A 24 13.01 24.55 36.53
CA TYR A 24 13.32 25.47 37.63
C TYR A 24 12.87 26.90 37.31
N ARG A 25 12.34 27.59 38.32
CA ARG A 25 11.88 28.99 38.22
C ARG A 25 12.77 29.87 39.08
N THR A 26 13.34 30.89 38.44
CA THR A 26 14.09 31.96 39.13
C THR A 26 13.14 32.87 39.91
N SER A 27 13.69 33.76 40.75
CA SER A 27 12.92 34.78 41.49
C SER A 27 12.08 35.71 40.59
N LEU A 28 12.41 35.78 39.30
CA LEU A 28 11.67 36.51 38.27
C LEU A 28 10.54 35.67 37.62
N GLY A 29 10.32 34.44 38.07
CA GLY A 29 9.34 33.51 37.49
C GLY A 29 9.75 32.90 36.14
N MET A 30 10.96 33.17 35.66
CA MET A 30 11.49 32.66 34.38
C MET A 30 12.37 31.42 34.59
N SER A 31 12.39 30.52 33.60
CA SER A 31 13.36 29.41 33.58
C SER A 31 14.69 29.85 32.96
N PRO A 32 15.83 29.23 33.31
CA PRO A 32 17.12 29.53 32.67
C PRO A 32 17.06 29.48 31.13
N TYR A 33 16.35 28.51 30.54
CA TYR A 33 16.14 28.43 29.10
C TYR A 33 15.41 29.66 28.54
N GLN A 34 14.39 30.18 29.25
CA GLN A 34 13.66 31.37 28.81
C GLN A 34 14.53 32.62 28.80
N ILE A 35 15.46 32.74 29.76
CA ILE A 35 16.39 33.88 29.84
C ILE A 35 17.35 33.87 28.64
N VAL A 36 17.85 32.69 28.28
CA VAL A 36 18.82 32.55 27.17
C VAL A 36 18.15 32.67 25.81
N PHE A 37 17.00 32.03 25.61
CA PHE A 37 16.38 31.88 24.29
C PHE A 37 15.15 32.77 24.06
N GLY A 38 14.72 33.55 25.08
CA GLY A 38 13.57 34.44 25.01
C GLY A 38 12.21 33.76 24.82
N LYS A 39 12.17 32.42 24.81
CA LYS A 39 10.96 31.60 24.62
C LYS A 39 10.91 30.46 25.61
N THR A 40 9.70 30.04 25.98
CA THR A 40 9.54 28.85 26.83
C THR A 40 9.80 27.60 26.00
N TYR A 41 10.52 26.63 26.56
CA TYR A 41 10.81 25.36 25.88
C TYR A 41 9.54 24.64 25.41
N HIS A 42 8.48 24.67 26.23
CA HIS A 42 7.18 24.08 25.87
C HIS A 42 6.58 24.67 24.60
N LEU A 43 6.74 25.99 24.39
CA LEU A 43 6.25 26.66 23.19
C LEU A 43 7.03 26.23 21.95
N LEU A 44 8.36 26.16 22.05
CA LEU A 44 9.22 25.68 20.97
C LEU A 44 8.86 24.24 20.58
N ARG A 45 8.74 23.35 21.57
CA ARG A 45 8.37 21.95 21.34
C ARG A 45 6.99 21.81 20.70
N LYS A 46 6.01 22.64 21.10
CA LYS A 46 4.67 22.63 20.51
C LYS A 46 4.71 22.99 19.02
N PHE A 47 5.47 24.01 18.63
CA PHE A 47 5.60 24.39 17.22
C PHE A 47 6.28 23.31 16.39
N GLN A 48 7.35 22.69 16.90
CA GLN A 48 8.03 21.59 16.22
C GLN A 48 7.11 20.38 16.00
N LEU A 49 6.27 20.04 17.01
CA LEU A 49 5.30 18.97 16.87
C LEU A 49 4.24 19.30 15.82
N GLN A 50 3.75 20.55 15.80
CA GLN A 50 2.77 20.99 14.81
C GLN A 50 3.35 20.92 13.39
N GLU A 51 4.57 21.41 13.18
CA GLU A 51 5.24 21.34 11.87
C GLU A 51 5.42 19.89 11.40
N LEU A 52 5.82 18.99 12.30
CA LEU A 52 5.92 17.55 12.00
C LEU A 52 4.57 16.93 11.62
N ASP A 53 3.49 17.29 12.30
CA ASP A 53 2.16 16.76 12.01
C ASP A 53 1.62 17.29 10.67
N GLU A 54 1.90 18.55 10.32
CA GLU A 54 1.59 19.13 9.01
C GLU A 54 2.32 18.39 7.88
N LEU A 55 3.63 18.16 8.03
CA LEU A 55 4.44 17.41 7.06
C LEU A 55 3.93 15.98 6.86
N ARG A 56 3.56 15.31 7.95
CA ARG A 56 2.99 13.94 7.90
C ARG A 56 1.68 13.91 7.14
N LEU A 57 0.78 14.87 7.43
CA LEU A 57 -0.52 14.95 6.76
C LEU A 57 -0.34 15.19 5.26
N GLU A 58 0.59 16.07 4.89
CA GLU A 58 0.89 16.38 3.50
C GLU A 58 1.48 15.18 2.76
N ALA A 59 2.44 14.47 3.37
CA ALA A 59 2.99 13.24 2.81
C ALA A 59 1.90 12.17 2.58
N TYR A 60 0.96 12.01 3.51
CA TYR A 60 -0.15 11.07 3.38
C TYR A 60 -1.10 11.45 2.23
N LYS A 61 -1.47 12.73 2.12
CA LYS A 61 -2.27 13.25 1.01
C LYS A 61 -1.58 13.00 -0.33
N ASN A 62 -0.30 13.32 -0.43
CA ASN A 62 0.49 13.13 -1.66
C ASN A 62 0.60 11.66 -2.06
N SER A 63 0.85 10.77 -1.10
CA SER A 63 0.87 9.32 -1.32
C SER A 63 -0.50 8.81 -1.83
N ARG A 64 -1.59 9.28 -1.23
CA ARG A 64 -2.96 8.91 -1.65
C ARG A 64 -3.24 9.39 -3.07
N ILE A 65 -2.89 10.63 -3.41
CA ILE A 65 -3.07 11.19 -4.75
C ILE A 65 -2.25 10.40 -5.78
N TYR A 66 -0.98 10.11 -5.48
CA TYR A 66 -0.11 9.32 -6.36
C TYR A 66 -0.71 7.94 -6.65
N LYS A 67 -1.11 7.19 -5.62
CA LYS A 67 -1.74 5.88 -5.77
C LYS A 67 -3.02 5.95 -6.61
N GLN A 68 -3.85 6.97 -6.40
CA GLN A 68 -5.05 7.18 -7.20
C GLN A 68 -4.74 7.47 -8.67
N LYS A 69 -3.75 8.32 -8.96
CA LYS A 69 -3.31 8.63 -10.32
C LYS A 69 -2.78 7.38 -11.03
N VAL A 70 -1.88 6.65 -10.38
CA VAL A 70 -1.31 5.42 -10.95
C VAL A 70 -2.40 4.37 -11.18
N LYS A 71 -3.32 4.18 -10.23
CA LYS A 71 -4.47 3.28 -10.41
C LYS A 71 -5.33 3.70 -11.60
N LYS A 72 -5.67 4.98 -11.73
CA LYS A 72 -6.46 5.49 -12.86
C LYS A 72 -5.75 5.24 -14.20
N LEU A 73 -4.45 5.49 -14.28
CA LEU A 73 -3.66 5.22 -15.49
C LEU A 73 -3.60 3.73 -15.81
N HIS A 74 -3.36 2.89 -14.80
CA HIS A 74 -3.36 1.44 -14.96
C HIS A 74 -4.71 0.95 -15.48
N ASP A 75 -5.81 1.34 -14.81
CA ASP A 75 -7.16 0.93 -15.17
C ASP A 75 -7.57 1.42 -16.58
N GLN A 76 -7.06 2.58 -17.02
CA GLN A 76 -7.24 3.07 -18.39
C GLN A 76 -6.46 2.25 -19.44
N GLN A 77 -5.32 1.67 -19.08
CA GLN A 77 -4.49 0.84 -19.96
C GLN A 77 -4.92 -0.64 -19.99
N ILE A 78 -5.85 -1.06 -19.13
CA ILE A 78 -6.42 -2.41 -19.19
C ILE A 78 -7.22 -2.54 -20.49
N LEU A 79 -6.64 -3.25 -21.45
CA LEU A 79 -7.36 -3.63 -22.67
C LEU A 79 -8.53 -4.54 -22.29
N ARG A 80 -9.76 -4.07 -22.55
CA ARG A 80 -10.95 -4.90 -22.40
C ARG A 80 -10.98 -5.93 -23.52
N LYS A 81 -11.12 -7.19 -23.15
CA LYS A 81 -11.33 -8.28 -24.10
C LYS A 81 -12.83 -8.36 -24.39
N ASP A 82 -13.20 -8.17 -25.64
CA ASP A 82 -14.57 -8.42 -26.09
C ASP A 82 -14.76 -9.94 -26.19
N LEU A 83 -15.47 -10.49 -25.21
CA LEU A 83 -15.77 -11.90 -25.12
C LEU A 83 -17.20 -12.13 -25.60
N GLN A 84 -17.38 -13.16 -26.41
CA GLN A 84 -18.68 -13.55 -26.94
C GLN A 84 -19.03 -14.97 -26.52
N ILE A 85 -20.31 -15.22 -26.25
CA ILE A 85 -20.80 -16.57 -25.96
C ILE A 85 -20.52 -17.46 -27.19
N GLY A 86 -20.03 -18.68 -26.96
CA GLY A 86 -19.63 -19.60 -28.04
C GLY A 86 -18.20 -19.45 -28.55
N GLN A 87 -17.44 -18.45 -28.10
CA GLN A 87 -16.04 -18.29 -28.48
C GLN A 87 -15.14 -19.35 -27.83
N LYS A 88 -14.21 -19.94 -28.59
CA LYS A 88 -13.17 -20.85 -28.09
C LYS A 88 -12.01 -20.08 -27.47
N LEU A 89 -11.54 -20.53 -26.32
CA LEU A 89 -10.51 -19.85 -25.52
C LEU A 89 -9.47 -20.82 -24.97
N ILE A 90 -8.25 -20.32 -24.78
CA ILE A 90 -7.13 -21.00 -24.14
C ILE A 90 -6.84 -20.33 -22.79
N PRO A 91 -6.33 -21.05 -21.79
CA PRO A 91 -5.73 -20.44 -20.62
C PRO A 91 -4.67 -19.38 -20.97
N GLY A 92 -4.63 -18.33 -20.16
CA GLY A 92 -3.55 -17.35 -20.14
C GLY A 92 -2.34 -17.85 -19.37
N LYS A 93 -1.54 -16.91 -18.86
CA LYS A 93 -0.32 -17.20 -18.12
C LYS A 93 -0.67 -17.78 -16.74
N LEU A 94 0.15 -18.72 -16.24
CA LEU A 94 0.07 -19.33 -14.89
C LEU A 94 -1.12 -20.30 -14.66
N CYS A 95 -1.61 -20.99 -15.68
CA CYS A 95 -2.60 -22.05 -15.50
C CYS A 95 -2.12 -23.39 -16.07
N SER A 96 -1.76 -24.35 -15.19
CA SER A 96 -1.30 -25.70 -15.56
C SER A 96 -2.41 -26.76 -15.55
N ARG A 97 -3.67 -26.37 -15.34
CA ARG A 97 -4.81 -27.29 -15.12
C ARG A 97 -5.81 -27.33 -16.29
N TRP A 98 -5.42 -26.85 -17.47
CA TRP A 98 -6.33 -26.62 -18.59
C TRP A 98 -5.87 -27.45 -19.78
N ASP A 99 -6.61 -28.53 -20.07
CA ASP A 99 -6.31 -29.47 -21.14
C ASP A 99 -7.18 -29.19 -22.37
N GLY A 100 -6.89 -28.09 -23.08
CA GLY A 100 -7.48 -27.80 -24.39
C GLY A 100 -8.24 -26.48 -24.51
N PRO A 101 -8.93 -26.25 -25.64
CA PRO A 101 -9.77 -25.09 -25.87
C PRO A 101 -11.15 -25.26 -25.21
N PHE A 102 -11.63 -24.22 -24.55
CA PHE A 102 -12.93 -24.23 -23.85
C PHE A 102 -13.90 -23.22 -24.49
N VAL A 103 -15.20 -23.50 -24.40
CA VAL A 103 -16.25 -22.65 -24.98
C VAL A 103 -16.92 -21.80 -23.89
N ILE A 104 -17.12 -20.51 -24.16
CA ILE A 104 -17.87 -19.63 -23.26
C ILE A 104 -19.35 -19.98 -23.28
N THR A 105 -19.92 -20.29 -22.12
CA THR A 105 -21.37 -20.52 -21.96
C THR A 105 -22.08 -19.27 -21.46
N ASN A 106 -21.51 -18.60 -20.44
CA ASN A 106 -22.10 -17.40 -19.84
C ASN A 106 -21.02 -16.36 -19.52
N ILE A 107 -21.38 -15.08 -19.63
CA ILE A 107 -20.54 -13.93 -19.27
C ILE A 107 -21.25 -13.14 -18.18
N PHE A 108 -20.57 -12.92 -17.06
CA PHE A 108 -21.12 -12.16 -15.93
C PHE A 108 -20.71 -10.68 -16.02
N PRO A 109 -21.52 -9.75 -15.46
CA PRO A 109 -21.29 -8.30 -15.57
C PRO A 109 -19.97 -7.80 -14.96
N TYR A 110 -19.32 -8.60 -14.10
CA TYR A 110 -18.04 -8.26 -13.45
C TYR A 110 -16.81 -8.91 -14.12
N GLY A 111 -16.97 -9.44 -15.33
CA GLY A 111 -15.88 -10.01 -16.12
C GLY A 111 -15.49 -11.44 -15.72
N ALA A 112 -16.29 -12.11 -14.89
CA ALA A 112 -16.17 -13.55 -14.75
C ALA A 112 -16.88 -14.26 -15.91
N VAL A 113 -16.34 -15.40 -16.33
CA VAL A 113 -16.82 -16.14 -17.48
C VAL A 113 -16.99 -17.60 -17.10
N GLN A 114 -18.11 -18.19 -17.46
CA GLN A 114 -18.35 -19.61 -17.31
C GLN A 114 -17.89 -20.32 -18.57
N LEU A 115 -16.95 -21.24 -18.40
CA LEU A 115 -16.41 -22.06 -19.47
C LEU A 115 -16.96 -23.47 -19.39
N LYS A 116 -17.08 -24.09 -20.55
CA LYS A 116 -17.50 -25.46 -20.71
C LYS A 116 -16.49 -26.22 -21.54
N ASP A 117 -16.12 -27.40 -21.06
CA ASP A 117 -15.31 -28.35 -21.82
C ASP A 117 -16.20 -29.13 -22.81
N GLU A 118 -15.73 -29.27 -24.04
CA GLU A 118 -16.40 -30.08 -25.06
C GLU A 118 -16.28 -31.59 -24.76
N GLN A 119 -15.20 -32.03 -24.08
CA GLN A 119 -14.96 -33.45 -23.83
C GLN A 119 -15.64 -33.97 -22.56
N SER A 120 -15.47 -33.28 -21.43
CA SER A 120 -16.01 -33.71 -20.14
C SER A 120 -17.38 -33.13 -19.80
N ASN A 121 -17.91 -32.21 -20.62
CA ASN A 121 -19.14 -31.44 -20.34
C ASN A 121 -19.11 -30.68 -18.99
N ASN A 122 -17.93 -30.57 -18.36
CA ASN A 122 -17.75 -29.89 -17.08
C ASN A 122 -17.79 -28.38 -17.28
N THR A 123 -18.35 -27.66 -16.31
CA THR A 123 -18.39 -26.19 -16.33
C THR A 123 -17.72 -25.61 -15.10
N PHE A 124 -16.96 -24.54 -15.30
CA PHE A 124 -16.29 -23.83 -14.22
C PHE A 124 -16.18 -22.34 -14.52
N GLN A 125 -16.04 -21.54 -13.46
CA GLN A 125 -16.01 -20.09 -13.55
C GLN A 125 -14.57 -19.58 -13.45
N VAL A 126 -14.21 -18.65 -14.33
CA VAL A 126 -12.87 -18.07 -14.41
C VAL A 126 -12.94 -16.57 -14.54
N ASN A 127 -11.84 -15.89 -14.17
CA ASN A 127 -11.72 -14.47 -14.45
C ASN A 127 -11.45 -14.26 -15.94
N GLY A 128 -12.27 -13.47 -16.61
CA GLY A 128 -12.15 -13.13 -18.03
C GLY A 128 -10.84 -12.45 -18.41
N HIS A 129 -10.12 -11.87 -17.44
CA HIS A 129 -8.77 -11.35 -17.68
C HIS A 129 -7.76 -12.46 -18.00
N GLN A 130 -7.96 -13.66 -17.44
CA GLN A 130 -7.00 -14.78 -17.49
C GLN A 130 -7.14 -15.68 -18.72
N ILE A 131 -8.08 -15.40 -19.62
CA ILE A 131 -8.35 -16.21 -20.82
C ILE A 131 -7.86 -15.51 -22.08
N LYS A 132 -7.48 -16.26 -23.12
CA LYS A 132 -7.05 -15.73 -24.42
C LYS A 132 -7.90 -16.32 -25.55
N PRO A 133 -8.25 -15.54 -26.59
CA PRO A 133 -8.89 -16.08 -27.80
C PRO A 133 -8.08 -17.24 -28.38
N PHE A 134 -8.75 -18.35 -28.67
CA PHE A 134 -8.22 -19.40 -29.52
C PHE A 134 -8.44 -18.96 -30.97
N TYR A 135 -7.36 -18.87 -31.75
CA TYR A 135 -7.44 -18.67 -33.19
C TYR A 135 -7.20 -20.02 -33.85
N GLU A 136 -8.24 -20.56 -34.49
CA GLU A 136 -8.10 -21.73 -35.34
C GLU A 136 -7.31 -21.30 -36.59
N GLY A 137 -6.14 -21.91 -36.81
CA GLY A 137 -5.30 -21.59 -37.97
C GLY A 137 -6.05 -21.89 -39.27
N PRO A 138 -5.68 -21.26 -40.40
CA PRO A 138 -6.28 -21.57 -41.69
C PRO A 138 -6.09 -23.06 -41.97
N ALA A 139 -7.20 -23.74 -42.31
CA ALA A 139 -7.17 -25.14 -42.67
C ALA A 139 -6.16 -25.35 -43.81
N PRO A 140 -5.31 -26.39 -43.75
CA PRO A 140 -4.40 -26.68 -44.84
C PRO A 140 -5.22 -26.91 -46.11
N ILE A 141 -4.97 -26.06 -47.11
CA ILE A 141 -5.51 -26.24 -48.46
C ILE A 141 -4.83 -27.51 -48.98
N ILE A 142 -5.60 -28.59 -49.11
CA ILE A 142 -5.18 -29.85 -49.73
C ILE A 142 -4.94 -29.62 -51.22
#